data_AF-A0A7S0GG02-F1
#
_entry.id   AF-A0A7S0GG02-F1
#
_cell.length_a   1.000
_cell.length_b   1.000
_cell.length_c   1.000
_cell.angle_alpha   90.00
_cell.angle_beta   90.00
_cell.angle_gamma   90.00
#
_symmetry.space_group_name_H-M   'P 1'
#
loop_
_entity.id
_entity.type
_entity.pdbx_description
1 polymer ?
#
loop_
_entity_poly.entity_id
_entity_poly.type
_entity_poly.pdbx_seq_one_letter_code
_entity_poly.pdbx_strand_id
1 'polypeptide(L)'
;QSDNMPIACLMVLTELLNTVRLEPAQRSSDLLWWQMDSLLEKLTHAIGAGEAIAGTPVPLSYTRHTSRLLSLWTILCPLVLIQAIPPLAVPFVTLVLSWTLLATEEIGHIIEEPFGIHDDRPNILN
;
A
#
# COMPACT_ATOMS: atom_id res chain seq x y z
N GLN A 1 -15.61 -11.46 18.58
CA GLN A 1 -14.65 -10.33 18.68
C GLN A 1 -13.30 -10.79 18.15
N SER A 2 -13.27 -11.31 16.92
CA SER A 2 -12.11 -12.00 16.34
C SER A 2 -11.87 -11.57 14.89
N ASP A 3 -12.32 -10.38 14.51
CA ASP A 3 -12.13 -9.89 13.14
C ASP A 3 -10.72 -9.31 12.93
N ASN A 4 -10.07 -8.79 13.98
CA ASN A 4 -8.70 -8.23 13.89
C ASN A 4 -7.75 -8.97 14.85
N MET A 5 -7.26 -10.13 14.42
CA MET A 5 -6.24 -10.94 15.11
C MET A 5 -5.01 -10.14 15.62
N PRO A 6 -4.42 -9.19 14.88
CA PRO A 6 -3.25 -8.44 15.38
C PRO A 6 -3.57 -7.55 16.59
N ILE A 7 -4.75 -6.94 16.61
CA ILE A 7 -5.19 -6.14 17.77
C ILE A 7 -5.41 -7.04 18.98
N ALA A 8 -6.01 -8.22 18.79
CA ALA A 8 -6.22 -9.17 19.89
C ALA A 8 -4.89 -9.61 20.53
N CYS A 9 -3.85 -9.87 19.72
CA CYS A 9 -2.52 -10.17 20.23
C CYS A 9 -1.91 -9.01 21.02
N LEU A 10 -2.07 -7.76 20.57
CA LEU A 10 -1.62 -6.56 21.30
C LEU A 10 -2.31 -6.40 22.66
N MET A 11 -3.63 -6.66 22.73
CA MET A 11 -4.39 -6.62 23.98
C MET A 11 -3.83 -7.63 24.99
N VAL A 12 -3.60 -8.87 24.55
CA VAL A 12 -3.02 -9.93 25.40
C VAL A 12 -1.60 -9.57 25.84
N LEU A 13 -0.76 -9.03 24.94
CA LEU A 13 0.60 -8.58 25.27
C LEU A 13 0.61 -7.49 26.34
N THR A 14 -0.31 -6.53 26.24
CA THR A 14 -0.47 -5.44 27.21
C THR A 14 -0.96 -5.98 28.56
N GLU A 15 -1.87 -6.95 28.55
CA GLU A 15 -2.36 -7.61 29.75
C GLU A 15 -1.24 -8.38 30.46
N LEU A 16 -0.43 -9.16 29.73
CA LEU A 16 0.72 -9.87 30.27
C LEU A 16 1.80 -8.92 30.82
N LEU A 17 2.04 -7.79 30.16
CA LEU A 17 2.97 -6.79 30.68
C LEU A 17 2.47 -6.21 32.01
N ASN A 18 1.17 -5.93 32.12
CA ASN A 18 0.57 -5.41 33.33
C ASN A 18 0.58 -6.44 34.48
N THR A 19 0.41 -7.73 34.21
CA THR A 19 0.50 -8.76 35.26
C THR A 19 1.91 -8.88 35.82
N VAL A 20 2.94 -8.86 34.98
CA VAL A 20 4.35 -8.91 35.42
C VAL A 20 4.76 -7.62 36.15
N ARG A 21 4.22 -6.46 35.75
CA ARG A 21 4.47 -5.17 36.43
C ARG A 21 3.96 -5.12 37.87
N LEU A 22 2.91 -5.89 38.19
CA LEU A 22 2.32 -5.94 39.52
C LEU A 22 3.10 -6.86 40.49
N GLU A 23 4.07 -7.64 40.00
CA GLU A 23 4.88 -8.51 40.84
C GLU A 23 5.92 -7.69 41.66
N PRO A 24 5.90 -7.79 43.00
CA PRO A 24 6.75 -6.96 43.87
C PRO A 24 8.26 -7.27 43.77
N ALA A 25 8.64 -8.37 43.11
CA ALA A 25 10.03 -8.80 42.93
C ALA A 25 10.80 -8.00 41.84
N GLN A 26 10.09 -7.30 40.94
CA GLN A 26 10.66 -6.74 39.70
C GLN A 26 10.60 -5.19 39.66
N ARG A 27 10.67 -4.55 40.84
CA ARG A 27 10.57 -3.09 41.03
C ARG A 27 11.85 -2.31 40.66
N SER A 28 12.95 -2.99 40.34
CA SER A 28 14.29 -2.37 40.24
C SER A 28 14.66 -1.83 38.85
N SER A 29 13.81 -1.99 37.84
CA SER A 29 14.13 -1.62 36.46
C SER A 29 13.06 -0.74 35.79
N ASP A 30 12.71 0.38 36.42
CA ASP A 30 11.75 1.37 35.89
C ASP A 30 12.08 1.82 34.45
N LEU A 31 13.37 1.87 34.11
CA LEU A 31 13.83 2.20 32.76
C LEU A 31 13.48 1.11 31.73
N LEU A 32 13.58 -0.17 32.08
CA LEU A 32 13.20 -1.28 31.20
C LEU A 32 11.68 -1.28 30.97
N TRP A 33 10.90 -1.00 32.01
CA TRP A 33 9.45 -0.86 31.89
C TRP A 33 9.04 0.25 30.94
N TRP A 34 9.68 1.42 31.05
CA TRP A 34 9.44 2.53 30.14
C TRP A 34 9.80 2.18 28.69
N GLN A 35 10.89 1.43 28.47
CA GLN A 35 11.25 0.94 27.14
C GLN A 35 10.23 -0.04 26.59
N MET A 36 9.73 -0.97 27.40
CA MET A 36 8.71 -1.94 26.96
C MET A 36 7.37 -1.28 26.64
N ASP A 37 6.90 -0.36 27.49
CA ASP A 37 5.70 0.45 27.22
C ASP A 37 5.86 1.24 25.90
N SER A 38 7.03 1.86 25.69
CA SER A 38 7.33 2.59 24.44
C SER A 38 7.34 1.67 23.20
N LEU A 39 7.83 0.43 23.31
CA LEU A 39 7.81 -0.53 22.22
C LEU A 39 6.38 -1.01 21.89
N LEU A 40 5.54 -1.24 22.91
CA LEU A 40 4.15 -1.60 22.72
C LEU A 40 3.34 -0.46 22.08
N GLU A 41 3.60 0.79 22.49
CA GLU A 41 2.99 1.97 21.87
C GLU A 41 3.35 2.07 20.38
N LYS A 42 4.63 1.85 20.04
CA LYS A 42 5.10 1.83 18.65
C LYS A 42 4.44 0.72 17.83
N LEU A 43 4.31 -0.48 18.38
CA LEU A 43 3.62 -1.60 17.71
C LEU A 43 2.15 -1.29 17.48
N THR A 44 1.47 -0.72 18.47
CA THR A 44 0.07 -0.30 18.37
C THR A 44 -0.11 0.77 17.31
N HIS A 45 0.76 1.78 17.28
CA HIS A 45 0.74 2.83 16.26
C HIS A 45 0.98 2.26 14.86
N ALA A 46 1.93 1.33 14.70
CA ALA A 46 2.22 0.70 13.42
C ALA A 46 1.04 -0.14 12.90
N ILE A 47 0.40 -0.92 13.76
CA ILE A 47 -0.78 -1.72 13.40
C ILE A 47 -1.96 -0.80 13.04
N GLY A 48 -2.22 0.23 13.84
CA GLY A 48 -3.29 1.19 13.56
C GLY A 48 -3.05 1.97 12.25
N ALA A 49 -1.81 2.35 11.95
CA ALA A 49 -1.47 2.98 10.67
C ALA A 49 -1.67 2.02 9.49
N GLY A 50 -1.29 0.75 9.64
CA GLY A 50 -1.52 -0.28 8.61
C GLY A 50 -3.00 -0.53 8.33
N GLU A 51 -3.83 -0.60 9.36
CA GLU A 51 -5.29 -0.74 9.22
C GLU A 51 -5.92 0.51 8.58
N ALA A 52 -5.44 1.71 8.90
CA ALA A 52 -5.90 2.95 8.28
C ALA A 52 -5.57 2.99 6.78
N ILE A 53 -4.36 2.55 6.38
CA ILE A 53 -3.97 2.44 4.98
C ILE A 53 -4.82 1.38 4.27
N ALA A 54 -5.00 0.21 4.88
CA ALA A 54 -5.83 -0.86 4.31
C ALA A 54 -7.33 -0.49 4.23
N GLY A 55 -7.83 0.32 5.17
CA GLY A 55 -9.22 0.74 5.27
C GLY A 55 -9.57 1.99 4.46
N THR A 56 -8.60 2.64 3.82
CA THR A 56 -8.82 3.82 2.97
C THR A 56 -8.48 3.56 1.50
N PRO A 57 -9.09 2.55 0.84
CA PRO A 57 -8.83 2.28 -0.56
C PRO A 57 -9.30 3.47 -1.43
N VAL A 58 -8.58 3.71 -2.52
CA VAL A 58 -8.97 4.70 -3.53
C VAL A 58 -10.36 4.31 -4.08
N PRO A 59 -11.29 5.27 -4.26
CA PRO A 59 -12.61 4.94 -4.77
C PRO A 59 -12.54 4.27 -6.15
N LEU A 60 -13.17 3.09 -6.30
CA LEU A 60 -13.22 2.33 -7.55
C LEU A 60 -13.75 3.12 -8.77
N SER A 61 -14.49 4.20 -8.52
CA SER A 61 -14.92 5.10 -9.59
C SER A 61 -13.75 5.85 -10.22
N TYR A 62 -12.77 6.30 -9.43
CA TYR A 62 -11.58 7.01 -9.93
C TYR A 62 -10.81 6.14 -10.93
N THR A 63 -10.43 4.94 -10.49
CA THR A 63 -9.74 3.94 -11.29
C THR A 63 -10.47 3.62 -12.61
N ARG A 64 -11.79 3.42 -12.56
CA ARG A 64 -12.61 3.18 -13.77
C ARG A 64 -12.67 4.39 -14.70
N HIS A 65 -12.71 5.61 -14.18
CA HIS A 65 -12.72 6.82 -14.99
C HIS A 65 -11.37 7.03 -15.69
N THR A 66 -10.27 6.82 -14.98
CA THR A 66 -8.90 6.93 -15.52
C THR A 66 -8.69 5.95 -16.68
N SER A 67 -9.05 4.67 -16.50
CA SER A 67 -8.90 3.65 -17.56
C SER A 67 -9.68 3.98 -18.84
N ARG A 68 -10.92 4.46 -18.69
CA ARG A 68 -11.74 4.89 -19.83
C ARG A 68 -11.14 6.10 -20.54
N LEU A 69 -10.64 7.07 -19.78
CA LEU A 69 -10.00 8.27 -20.34
C LEU A 69 -8.70 7.91 -21.07
N LEU A 70 -7.90 7.01 -20.52
CA LEU A 70 -6.66 6.55 -21.15
C LEU A 70 -6.94 5.77 -22.44
N SER A 71 -7.94 4.88 -22.42
CA SER A 71 -8.40 4.15 -23.61
C SER A 71 -8.88 5.09 -24.71
N LEU A 72 -9.60 6.16 -24.35
CA LEU A 72 -10.00 7.19 -25.31
C LEU A 72 -8.79 7.96 -25.86
N TRP A 73 -7.84 8.30 -24.99
CA TRP A 73 -6.63 9.03 -25.37
C TRP A 73 -5.80 8.25 -26.40
N THR A 74 -5.62 6.94 -26.22
CA THR A 74 -4.85 6.11 -27.17
C THR A 74 -5.52 5.98 -28.53
N ILE A 75 -6.85 6.02 -28.60
CA ILE A 75 -7.62 6.04 -29.86
C ILE A 75 -7.59 7.42 -30.53
N LEU A 76 -7.65 8.50 -29.75
CA LEU A 76 -7.64 9.88 -30.26
C LEU A 76 -6.24 10.33 -30.71
N CYS A 77 -5.19 9.89 -30.03
CA CYS A 77 -3.79 10.23 -30.32
C CYS A 77 -3.38 10.04 -31.80
N PRO A 78 -3.59 8.87 -32.46
CA PRO A 78 -3.22 8.68 -33.87
C PRO A 78 -3.96 9.61 -34.84
N LEU A 79 -5.21 9.98 -34.53
CA LEU A 79 -6.01 10.89 -35.36
C LEU A 79 -5.45 12.31 -35.34
N VAL A 80 -4.92 12.75 -34.21
CA VAL A 80 -4.27 14.06 -34.07
C VAL A 80 -2.88 14.04 -34.72
N LEU A 81 -2.14 12.95 -34.55
CA LEU A 81 -0.74 12.87 -34.98
C LEU A 81 -0.56 12.75 -36.50
N ILE A 82 -1.59 12.29 -37.23
CA ILE A 82 -1.54 12.11 -38.69
C ILE A 82 -1.21 13.40 -39.46
N GLN A 83 -1.51 14.57 -38.88
CA GLN A 83 -1.20 15.87 -39.49
C GLN A 83 0.16 16.44 -39.06
N ALA A 84 0.77 15.90 -38.00
CA ALA A 84 1.98 16.45 -37.38
C ALA A 84 3.27 15.73 -37.81
N ILE A 85 3.20 14.43 -38.13
CA ILE A 85 4.36 13.57 -38.40
C ILE A 85 4.12 12.76 -39.69
N PRO A 86 5.16 12.38 -40.45
CA PRO A 86 5.03 11.45 -41.57
C PRO A 86 4.17 10.21 -41.21
N PRO A 87 3.20 9.85 -42.07
CA PRO A 87 2.18 8.83 -41.78
C PRO A 87 2.77 7.44 -41.47
N LEU A 88 3.97 7.14 -41.98
CA LEU A 88 4.67 5.89 -41.70
C LEU A 88 5.20 5.81 -40.25
N ALA A 89 5.51 6.95 -39.62
CA ALA A 89 6.02 7.01 -38.26
C ALA A 89 4.92 7.13 -37.19
N VAL A 90 3.70 7.54 -37.58
CA VAL A 90 2.53 7.65 -36.69
C VAL A 90 2.29 6.38 -35.86
N PRO A 91 2.16 5.16 -36.44
CA PRO A 91 1.83 3.97 -35.64
C PRO A 91 2.91 3.63 -34.61
N PHE A 92 4.18 3.86 -34.93
CA PHE A 92 5.30 3.61 -34.01
C PHE A 92 5.25 4.55 -32.81
N VAL A 93 5.09 5.85 -33.05
CA VAL A 93 5.02 6.85 -31.97
C VAL A 93 3.80 6.62 -31.08
N THR A 94 2.64 6.35 -31.68
CA THR A 94 1.40 6.11 -30.92
C THR A 94 1.48 4.86 -30.07
N LEU A 95 2.16 3.81 -30.56
CA LEU A 95 2.36 2.57 -29.80
C LEU A 95 3.26 2.80 -28.59
N VAL A 96 4.37 3.50 -28.76
CA VAL A 96 5.29 3.84 -27.65
C VAL A 96 4.60 4.70 -26.59
N LEU A 97 3.85 5.72 -27.00
CA LEU A 97 3.10 6.58 -26.08
C LEU A 97 2.01 5.81 -25.33
N SER A 98 1.22 5.00 -26.05
CA SER A 98 0.16 4.19 -25.46
C SER A 98 0.73 3.18 -24.46
N TRP A 99 1.81 2.49 -24.83
CA TRP A 99 2.52 1.56 -23.96
C TRP A 99 2.98 2.24 -22.67
N THR A 100 3.61 3.41 -22.79
CA THR A 100 4.13 4.15 -21.63
C THR A 100 3.01 4.56 -20.67
N LEU A 101 1.89 5.04 -21.22
CA LEU A 101 0.75 5.47 -20.40
C LEU A 101 0.02 4.29 -19.75
N LEU A 102 -0.19 3.20 -20.48
CA LEU A 102 -0.80 1.98 -19.95
C LEU A 102 0.08 1.34 -18.86
N ALA A 103 1.40 1.31 -19.07
CA ALA A 103 2.34 0.84 -18.05
C ALA A 103 2.30 1.74 -16.78
N THR A 104 2.11 3.04 -16.95
CA THR A 104 1.98 3.96 -15.80
C THR A 104 0.69 3.70 -15.03
N GLU A 105 -0.42 3.41 -15.71
CA GLU A 105 -1.69 3.03 -15.08
C GLU A 105 -1.54 1.73 -14.27
N GLU A 106 -0.88 0.72 -14.83
CA GLU A 106 -0.60 -0.55 -14.15
C GLU A 106 0.22 -0.37 -12.87
N ILE A 107 1.28 0.46 -12.92
CA ILE A 107 2.07 0.80 -11.73
C ILE A 107 1.20 1.51 -10.68
N GLY A 108 0.28 2.39 -11.11
CA GLY A 108 -0.67 3.04 -10.21
C GLY A 108 -1.54 2.04 -9.45
N HIS A 109 -2.09 1.04 -10.16
CA HIS A 109 -2.87 -0.03 -9.56
C HIS A 109 -2.08 -0.85 -8.52
N ILE A 110 -0.82 -1.17 -8.79
CA ILE A 110 0.04 -1.91 -7.85
C ILE A 110 0.29 -1.09 -6.58
N ILE A 111 0.46 0.22 -6.70
CA ILE A 111 0.69 1.11 -5.55
C ILE A 111 -0.58 1.29 -4.70
N GLU A 112 -1.77 1.22 -5.32
CA GLU A 112 -3.06 1.29 -4.61
C GLU A 112 -3.29 0.09 -3.66
N GLU A 113 -2.61 -1.03 -3.88
CA GLU A 113 -2.71 -2.26 -3.09
C GLU A 113 -1.40 -2.58 -2.33
N PRO A 114 -1.00 -1.78 -1.32
CA PRO A 114 0.32 -1.90 -0.66
C PRO A 114 0.52 -3.23 0.09
N PHE A 115 -0.56 -3.86 0.51
CA PHE A 115 -0.55 -5.17 1.19
C PHE A 115 -1.00 -6.31 0.27
N GLY A 116 -1.28 -6.02 -1.01
CA GLY A 116 -1.67 -7.00 -2.01
C GLY A 116 -0.59 -8.06 -2.25
N ILE A 117 -1.02 -9.21 -2.75
CA ILE A 117 -0.14 -10.28 -3.22
C ILE A 117 0.22 -9.94 -4.66
N HIS A 118 1.17 -9.03 -4.83
CA HIS A 118 1.84 -8.83 -6.11
C HIS A 118 3.13 -9.67 -6.09
N ASP A 119 3.29 -10.55 -7.08
CA ASP A 119 4.35 -11.58 -7.20
C ASP A 119 5.77 -11.00 -7.42
N ASP A 120 5.88 -9.67 -7.44
CA ASP A 120 7.11 -8.94 -7.76
C ASP A 120 7.99 -8.62 -6.54
N ARG A 121 7.56 -8.99 -5.31
CA ARG A 121 8.42 -8.81 -4.13
C ARG A 121 9.60 -9.78 -4.23
N PRO A 122 10.86 -9.32 -4.36
CA PRO A 122 12.00 -10.22 -4.30
C PRO A 122 11.90 -11.00 -2.99
N ASN A 123 11.99 -12.32 -3.10
CA ASN A 123 11.88 -13.24 -1.99
C ASN A 123 13.12 -13.06 -1.09
N ILE A 124 13.13 -12.01 -0.28
CA ILE A 124 14.23 -11.62 0.64
C ILE A 124 14.38 -12.59 1.82
N LEU A 125 13.74 -13.75 1.76
CA LEU A 125 13.71 -14.80 2.78
C LEU A 125 14.34 -16.11 2.30
N ASN A 126 15.24 -16.07 1.30
CA ASN A 126 16.18 -17.16 0.97
C ASN A 126 17.62 -16.68 1.11
#